data_AF-A0A6M3X992-F1
#
_entry.id   AF-A0A6M3X992-F1
#
_cell.length_a   1.000
_cell.length_b   1.000
_cell.length_c   1.000
_cell.angle_alpha   90.00
_cell.angle_beta   90.00
_cell.angle_gamma   90.00
#
_symmetry.space_group_name_H-M   'P 1'
#
loop_
_entity.id
_entity.type
_entity.pdbx_description
1 polymer ?
#
loop_
_entity_poly.entity_id
_entity_poly.type
_entity_poly.pdbx_seq_one_letter_code
_entity_poly.pdbx_strand_id
1 'polypeptide(L)' 'MPEMTISFEVFCRSCGAGLCNNTRNISTRNSEAIEVEPCGICIEKARSEGYDKGYDDGNAEGEGY' A
#
# COMPACT_ATOMS: atom_id res chain seq x y z
N MET A 1 9.62 -36.70 4.16
CA MET A 1 9.40 -35.45 4.92
C MET A 1 7.95 -35.06 4.68
N PRO A 2 7.12 -34.87 5.72
CA PRO A 2 5.75 -34.43 5.50
C PRO A 2 5.77 -33.03 4.89
N GLU A 3 4.99 -32.85 3.82
CA GLU A 3 4.72 -31.55 3.21
C GLU A 3 3.61 -30.85 3.98
N MET A 4 3.84 -29.59 4.37
CA MET A 4 2.87 -28.80 5.11
C MET A 4 2.57 -27.54 4.29
N THR A 5 1.33 -27.42 3.81
CA THR A 5 0.87 -26.25 3.06
C THR A 5 0.16 -25.29 4.00
N ILE A 6 0.65 -24.06 4.08
CA ILE A 6 0.04 -22.97 4.86
C ILE A 6 -0.56 -21.97 3.87
N SER A 7 -1.86 -21.70 4.01
CA SER A 7 -2.57 -20.68 3.24
C SER A 7 -2.99 -19.56 4.18
N PHE A 8 -2.64 -18.32 3.84
CA PHE A 8 -3.02 -17.13 4.58
C PHE A 8 -3.38 -16.03 3.59
N GLU A 9 -4.18 -15.08 4.04
CA GLU A 9 -4.59 -13.90 3.26
C GLU A 9 -3.98 -12.64 3.85
N VAL A 10 -3.66 -11.67 2.99
CA VAL A 10 -3.03 -10.41 3.40
C VAL A 10 -3.99 -9.26 3.12
N PHE A 11 -4.25 -8.44 4.13
CA PHE A 11 -5.13 -7.28 4.04
C PHE A 11 -4.42 -6.00 4.49
N CYS A 12 -4.77 -4.89 3.87
CA CYS A 12 -4.34 -3.57 4.31
C CYS A 12 -5.05 -3.20 5.61
N ARG A 13 -4.29 -2.91 6.67
CA ARG A 13 -4.85 -2.48 7.95
C ARG A 13 -5.66 -1.18 7.86
N SER A 14 -5.27 -0.26 6.98
CA SER A 14 -5.85 1.08 6.92
C SER A 14 -7.19 1.13 6.21
N CYS A 15 -7.33 0.41 5.08
CA CYS A 15 -8.55 0.45 4.26
C CYS A 15 -9.27 -0.90 4.14
N GLY A 16 -8.71 -1.99 4.67
CA GLY A 16 -9.27 -3.33 4.59
C GLY A 16 -9.13 -4.00 3.21
N ALA A 17 -8.48 -3.36 2.23
CA ALA A 17 -8.32 -3.94 0.90
C ALA A 17 -7.42 -5.18 0.93
N GLY A 18 -7.79 -6.21 0.15
CA GLY A 18 -6.96 -7.39 -0.06
C GLY A 18 -5.68 -7.03 -0.83
N LEU A 19 -4.54 -7.50 -0.34
CA LEU A 19 -3.22 -7.25 -0.91
C LEU A 19 -2.64 -8.49 -1.63
N CYS A 20 -3.47 -9.49 -1.94
CA CYS A 20 -3.01 -10.71 -2.61
C CYS A 20 -2.33 -10.42 -3.95
N ASN A 21 -2.82 -9.45 -4.73
CA ASN A 21 -2.19 -9.02 -5.99
C ASN A 21 -0.87 -8.26 -5.80
N ASN A 22 -0.61 -7.80 -4.58
CA ASN A 22 0.57 -7.06 -4.17
C ASN A 22 1.53 -7.93 -3.35
N THR A 23 1.24 -9.22 -3.21
CA THR A 23 2.04 -10.15 -2.44
C THR A 23 2.79 -11.09 -3.39
N ARG A 24 4.10 -11.21 -3.22
CA ARG A 24 4.92 -12.16 -3.98
C ARG A 24 5.79 -13.00 -3.07
N ASN A 25 5.94 -14.27 -3.44
CA ASN A 25 6.91 -15.15 -2.82
C ASN A 25 8.29 -14.88 -3.41
N ILE A 26 9.25 -14.59 -2.55
CA ILE A 26 10.65 -14.45 -2.92
C ILE A 26 11.37 -15.67 -2.36
N SER A 27 11.94 -16.47 -3.25
CA SER A 27 12.83 -17.56 -2.86
C SER A 27 14.27 -17.16 -3.18
N THR A 28 15.12 -17.24 -2.17
CA THR A 28 16.57 -17.11 -2.30
C THR A 28 17.21 -18.43 -1.91
N ARG A 29 18.49 -18.62 -2.23
CA ARG A 29 19.21 -19.90 -2.10
C ARG A 29 19.02 -20.60 -0.74
N ASN A 30 18.78 -19.84 0.34
CA ASN A 30 18.61 -20.34 1.70
C ASN A 30 17.36 -19.79 2.43
N SER A 31 16.46 -19.07 1.76
CA SER A 31 15.28 -18.51 2.45
C SER A 31 14.10 -18.26 1.53
N GLU A 32 12.92 -18.63 2.01
CA GLU A 32 11.64 -18.20 1.45
C GLU A 32 11.12 -17.02 2.27
N ALA A 33 10.77 -15.95 1.58
CA ALA A 33 10.20 -14.75 2.16
C ALA A 33 8.95 -14.37 1.37
N ILE A 34 8.07 -13.63 2.05
CA ILE A 34 6.83 -13.14 1.47
C ILE A 34 6.95 -11.63 1.51
N GLU A 35 7.01 -11.03 0.33
CA GLU A 35 7.06 -9.59 0.20
C GLU A 35 5.67 -9.08 -0.15
N VAL A 36 5.22 -8.09 0.61
CA VAL A 36 3.92 -7.44 0.44
C VAL A 36 4.19 -6.00 0.05
N GLU A 37 3.89 -5.66 -1.18
CA GLU A 37 3.97 -4.29 -1.69
C GLU A 37 2.94 -3.39 -0.97
N PRO A 38 3.24 -2.09 -0.83
CA PRO A 38 2.34 -1.13 -0.22
C PRO A 38 0.93 -1.12 -0.85
N CYS A 39 -0.08 -0.76 -0.06
CA CYS A 39 -1.45 -0.65 -0.56
C CYS A 39 -1.61 0.51 -1.55
N GLY A 40 -1.80 0.19 -2.83
CA GLY A 40 -2.02 1.18 -3.90
C GLY A 40 -3.17 2.16 -3.58
N ILE A 41 -4.30 1.67 -3.07
CA ILE A 41 -5.45 2.51 -2.70
C ILE A 41 -5.07 3.54 -1.63
N CYS A 42 -4.31 3.13 -0.61
CA CYS A 42 -3.89 4.07 0.43
C CYS A 42 -2.88 5.09 -0.09
N ILE A 43 -1.99 4.68 -1.00
CA ILE A 43 -1.04 5.58 -1.65
C ILE A 43 -1.77 6.60 -2.51
N GLU A 44 -2.72 6.17 -3.34
CA GLU A 44 -3.51 7.04 -4.20
C GLU A 44 -4.33 8.03 -3.38
N LYS A 45 -4.96 7.56 -2.30
CA LYS A 45 -5.69 8.42 -1.37
C LYS A 45 -4.78 9.48 -0.75
N ALA A 46 -3.62 9.08 -0.22
CA ALA A 46 -2.66 10.01 0.37
C ALA A 46 -2.16 11.04 -0.66
N ARG A 47 -1.97 10.62 -1.92
CA ARG A 47 -1.60 11.50 -3.03
C ARG A 47 -2.70 12.52 -3.34
N SER A 48 -3.96 12.08 -3.39
CA SER A 48 -5.11 12.97 -3.62
C SER A 48 -5.24 13.99 -2.49
N GLU A 49 -5.21 13.54 -1.24
CA GLU A 49 -5.31 14.43 -0.07
C GLU A 49 -4.17 15.45 -0.02
N GLY A 50 -2.96 15.06 -0.43
CA GLY A 50 -1.83 15.98 -0.55
C GLY A 50 -2.01 17.02 -1.66
N TYR A 51 -2.59 16.61 -2.79
CA TYR A 51 -2.90 17.51 -3.90
C TYR A 51 -3.98 18.53 -3.53
N ASP A 52 -5.07 18.07 -2.91
CA ASP A 52 -6.20 18.91 -2.50
C ASP A 52 -5.75 19.96 -1.48
N LYS A 53 -4.97 19.55 -0.45
CA LYS A 53 -4.39 20.49 0.52
C LYS A 53 -3.48 21.52 -0.12
N GLY A 54 -2.61 21.09 -1.03
CA GLY A 54 -1.72 22.01 -1.74
C GLY A 54 -2.47 23.01 -2.63
N TYR A 55 -3.59 22.59 -3.21
CA TYR A 55 -4.48 23.47 -3.98
C TYR A 55 -5.17 24.50 -3.08
N ASP A 56 -5.74 24.05 -1.96
CA ASP A 56 -6.42 24.93 -1.00
C ASP A 56 -5.47 25.97 -0.38
N ASP A 57 -4.27 25.54 0.04
CA ASP A 57 -3.25 26.44 0.59
C ASP A 57 -2.79 27.47 -0.46
N GLY A 58 -2.55 27.03 -1.70
CA GLY A 58 -2.14 27.92 -2.79
C GLY A 58 -3.23 28.93 -3.20
N ASN A 59 -4.50 28.55 -3.09
CA ASN A 59 -5.63 29.45 -3.38
C ASN A 59 -5.83 30.46 -2.23
N ALA A 60 -5.71 30.01 -0.98
CA ALA A 60 -5.79 30.88 0.21
C ALA A 60 -4.67 31.93 0.26
N GLU A 61 -3.46 31.60 -0.21
CA GLU A 61 -2.35 32.55 -0.33
C GLU A 61 -2.50 33.50 -1.54
N GLY A 62 -3.28 33.12 -2.56
CA GLY A 62 -3.51 33.91 -3.78
C GLY A 62 -4.55 35.03 -3.61
N GLU A 63 -5.53 34.88 -2.72
CA GLU A 63 -6.58 35.90 -2.45
C GLU A 63 -6.11 37.03 -1.51
N GLY A 64 -4.82 37.05 -1.14
CA GLY A 64 -4.21 38.09 -0.30
C GLY A 64 -3.57 39.27 -1.04
N TYR A 65 -3.72 39.38 -2.37
CA TYR A 65 -3.18 40.46 -3.21
C TYR A 65 -4.23 41.38 -3.81
#